data_AF-J3CVG6-F1
#
_entry.id   AF-J3CVG6-F1
#
_cell.length_a   1.000
_cell.length_b   1.000
_cell.length_c   1.000
_cell.angle_alpha   90.00
_cell.angle_beta   90.00
_cell.angle_gamma   90.00
#
_symmetry.space_group_name_H-M   'P 1'
#
loop_
_entity.id
_entity.type
_entity.pdbx_description
1 polymer ?
#
loop_
_entity_poly.entity_id
_entity_poly.type
_entity_poly.pdbx_seq_one_letter_code
_entity_poly.pdbx_strand_id
1 'polypeptide(L)'
;MPHLQATLPSSATPATRRLHKALAALWASLCLLAAGAMAAPTDVAGAAASTDAAVAATPADAVQVAVPPYSARVLDTTGTLNTAQVAALNEQILALEADTRAAVVVFMLPTTGEETLEQYATRVFDKWKIGDTARDDGILILVALQDRRMRIEVGQGLEGSVPDVLAGRIIDEQMKPRFRSNDYAGGLEAAIHHIGALVRGDVQPPEAAERGVTPFGWAFFASLLWGFALGVVRARRNWTWALTIALVASGPLVVAAVLKSAAIGAILLTFPVPLAFALGFGCGRSRTLRRVAGGIALVIGLMVGIAYAVGANSFGVGLLYAAGGAIACLLLGLIGAGAYMAFKRSLLEFGVRCAVVAGIVGYVAFENQPDLLFLDWESWLPTGIAAGLAMLFGFFPGSASTSSGGRTSSGGGSSSSSSSSSRSSSGGSSSGGGASGSW
;
A
#
# COMPACT_ATOMS: atom_id res chain seq x y z
N MET A 1 37.83 -48.12 41.80
CA MET A 1 38.61 -46.94 41.40
C MET A 1 38.40 -46.68 39.92
N PRO A 2 38.24 -45.43 39.47
CA PRO A 2 37.46 -44.33 40.05
C PRO A 2 36.14 -44.21 39.22
N HIS A 3 35.41 -43.10 39.00
CA HIS A 3 35.48 -41.69 39.39
C HIS A 3 34.14 -41.17 39.94
N LEU A 4 34.24 -40.02 40.61
CA LEU A 4 33.20 -39.07 41.03
C LEU A 4 32.21 -38.62 39.92
N GLN A 5 30.98 -38.30 40.32
CA GLN A 5 30.26 -37.12 39.81
C GLN A 5 29.92 -36.20 41.00
N ALA A 6 30.07 -34.89 40.79
CA ALA A 6 29.93 -33.87 41.83
C ALA A 6 28.66 -33.02 41.65
N THR A 7 28.26 -32.34 42.72
CA THR A 7 27.03 -31.53 42.83
C THR A 7 27.15 -30.15 42.19
N LEU A 8 26.01 -29.60 41.74
CA LEU A 8 25.68 -28.18 41.91
C LEU A 8 24.15 -28.03 42.17
N PRO A 9 23.72 -27.02 42.98
CA PRO A 9 22.33 -26.90 43.43
C PRO A 9 21.49 -25.91 42.59
N SER A 10 20.16 -26.00 42.72
CA SER A 10 19.22 -24.94 42.30
C SER A 10 18.14 -24.72 43.36
N SER A 11 18.41 -23.80 44.28
CA SER A 11 17.52 -23.44 45.40
C SER A 11 16.63 -22.25 45.03
N ALA A 12 15.53 -22.53 44.31
CA ALA A 12 14.49 -21.53 44.02
C ALA A 12 13.86 -21.01 45.32
N THR A 13 14.25 -19.80 45.75
CA THR A 13 13.93 -19.25 47.07
C THR A 13 12.43 -19.01 47.26
N PRO A 14 11.88 -19.17 48.49
CA PRO A 14 10.43 -19.13 48.72
C PRO A 14 9.75 -17.79 48.41
N ALA A 15 10.51 -16.69 48.30
CA ALA A 15 10.02 -15.40 47.82
C ALA A 15 9.43 -15.48 46.40
N THR A 16 10.10 -16.19 45.49
CA THR A 16 9.67 -16.30 44.08
C THR A 16 8.30 -16.97 43.92
N ARG A 17 8.00 -17.98 44.76
CA ARG A 17 6.70 -18.68 44.76
C ARG A 17 5.57 -17.84 45.34
N ARG A 18 5.87 -16.92 46.28
CA ARG A 18 4.88 -15.95 46.78
C ARG A 18 4.55 -14.90 45.72
N LEU A 19 5.55 -14.41 44.98
CA LEU A 19 5.38 -13.37 43.96
C LEU A 19 4.53 -13.88 42.77
N HIS A 20 4.75 -15.11 42.31
CA HIS A 20 3.88 -15.73 41.28
C HIS A 20 2.43 -15.93 41.75
N LYS A 21 2.21 -16.32 43.02
CA LYS A 21 0.85 -16.45 43.57
C LYS A 21 0.13 -15.10 43.71
N ALA A 22 0.86 -14.03 44.05
CA ALA A 22 0.29 -12.68 44.09
C ALA A 22 -0.10 -12.18 42.69
N LEU A 23 0.76 -12.39 41.67
CA LEU A 23 0.45 -12.04 40.28
C LEU A 23 -0.75 -12.82 39.72
N ALA A 24 -0.87 -14.11 40.02
CA ALA A 24 -2.01 -14.92 39.61
C ALA A 24 -3.32 -14.47 40.28
N ALA A 25 -3.29 -14.07 41.56
CA ALA A 25 -4.45 -13.52 42.25
C ALA A 25 -4.90 -12.17 41.67
N LEU A 26 -3.95 -11.27 41.37
CA LEU A 26 -4.24 -9.99 40.72
C LEU A 26 -4.86 -10.17 39.32
N TRP A 27 -4.37 -11.13 38.53
CA TRP A 27 -4.98 -11.48 37.25
C TRP A 27 -6.42 -12.01 37.39
N ALA A 28 -6.67 -12.90 38.36
CA ALA A 28 -8.01 -13.41 38.62
C ALA A 28 -9.00 -12.32 39.05
N SER A 29 -8.55 -11.35 39.87
CA SER A 29 -9.36 -10.18 40.25
C SER A 29 -9.62 -9.24 39.07
N LEU A 30 -8.66 -9.04 38.18
CA LEU A 30 -8.81 -8.19 37.00
C LEU A 30 -9.83 -8.78 36.00
N CYS A 31 -9.81 -10.10 35.78
CA CYS A 31 -10.78 -10.78 34.92
C CYS A 31 -12.22 -10.72 35.47
N LEU A 32 -12.41 -10.70 36.80
CA LEU A 32 -13.75 -10.62 37.40
C LEU A 32 -14.38 -9.22 37.29
N LEU A 33 -13.57 -8.17 37.15
CA LEU A 33 -14.07 -6.80 37.00
C LEU A 33 -14.60 -6.48 35.59
N ALA A 34 -14.22 -7.30 34.59
CA ALA A 34 -14.57 -7.09 33.17
C ALA A 34 -15.94 -7.69 32.75
N ALA A 35 -16.67 -8.35 33.66
CA ALA A 35 -17.86 -9.13 33.34
C ALA A 35 -19.19 -8.56 33.89
N GLY A 36 -19.19 -7.31 34.39
CA GLY A 36 -20.23 -6.81 35.29
C GLY A 36 -20.77 -5.41 35.01
N ALA A 37 -21.05 -5.04 33.75
CA ALA A 37 -21.73 -3.78 33.42
C ALA A 37 -22.57 -3.90 32.13
N MET A 38 -23.78 -4.45 32.22
CA MET A 38 -24.76 -4.40 31.14
C MET A 38 -26.12 -3.92 31.66
N ALA A 39 -26.42 -2.64 31.37
CA ALA A 39 -27.71 -2.00 31.59
C ALA A 39 -27.81 -0.74 30.71
N ALA A 40 -29.00 -0.48 30.18
CA ALA A 40 -29.37 0.71 29.42
C ALA A 40 -30.74 1.19 29.97
N PRO A 41 -31.39 2.20 29.37
CA PRO A 41 -30.92 3.55 29.04
C PRO A 41 -31.69 4.62 29.87
N THR A 42 -31.43 5.91 29.65
CA THR A 42 -32.40 6.98 29.97
C THR A 42 -32.15 8.23 29.12
N ASP A 43 -33.22 8.86 28.65
CA ASP A 43 -33.21 10.15 27.94
C ASP A 43 -32.95 11.35 28.89
N VAL A 44 -32.61 12.52 28.31
CA VAL A 44 -33.34 13.81 28.45
C VAL A 44 -32.61 14.95 27.70
N ALA A 45 -33.41 15.93 27.23
CA ALA A 45 -33.11 17.21 26.55
C ALA A 45 -31.73 17.90 26.71
N GLY A 46 -31.30 18.79 25.79
CA GLY A 46 -31.93 19.24 24.53
C GLY A 46 -31.66 20.73 24.20
N ALA A 47 -32.18 21.18 23.04
CA ALA A 47 -32.40 22.57 22.58
C ALA A 47 -31.21 23.55 22.38
N ALA A 48 -31.14 24.09 21.14
CA ALA A 48 -30.53 25.37 20.73
C ALA A 48 -28.99 25.52 20.84
N ALA A 49 -28.32 26.44 20.13
CA ALA A 49 -28.80 27.46 19.18
C ALA A 49 -27.97 27.50 17.89
N SER A 50 -28.42 28.24 16.88
CA SER A 50 -27.75 28.42 15.59
C SER A 50 -26.72 29.56 15.60
N THR A 51 -25.98 29.66 14.48
CA THR A 51 -25.35 30.89 13.94
C THR A 51 -24.35 31.63 14.83
N ASP A 52 -23.08 31.64 14.38
CA ASP A 52 -22.61 32.86 13.72
C ASP A 52 -21.67 32.54 12.54
N ALA A 53 -21.52 33.47 11.59
CA ALA A 53 -20.84 33.21 10.31
C ALA A 53 -19.52 34.01 10.17
N ALA A 54 -18.39 33.30 10.05
CA ALA A 54 -17.09 33.89 9.73
C ALA A 54 -16.71 33.56 8.27
N VAL A 55 -16.40 34.60 7.49
CA VAL A 55 -16.18 34.51 6.03
C VAL A 55 -15.01 33.60 5.69
N ALA A 56 -15.30 32.42 5.13
CA ALA A 56 -14.31 31.59 4.46
C ALA A 56 -14.00 32.19 3.08
N ALA A 57 -12.72 32.45 2.78
CA ALA A 57 -12.30 32.89 1.46
C ALA A 57 -12.45 31.73 0.45
N THR A 58 -13.32 31.90 -0.55
CA THR A 58 -13.54 30.92 -1.62
C THR A 58 -12.23 30.63 -2.36
N PRO A 59 -11.70 29.40 -2.35
CA PRO A 59 -10.67 29.01 -3.30
C PRO A 59 -11.28 29.04 -4.70
N ALA A 60 -10.54 29.50 -5.71
CA ALA A 60 -11.09 29.65 -7.05
C ALA A 60 -11.65 28.31 -7.58
N ASP A 61 -12.96 28.28 -7.87
CA ASP A 61 -13.63 27.11 -8.44
C ASP A 61 -12.96 26.71 -9.77
N ALA A 62 -12.40 25.50 -9.81
CA ALA A 62 -12.13 24.84 -11.07
C ALA A 62 -13.48 24.60 -11.75
N VAL A 63 -13.68 25.19 -12.94
CA VAL A 63 -14.97 25.16 -13.64
C VAL A 63 -15.25 23.73 -14.14
N GLN A 64 -15.88 22.92 -13.27
CA GLN A 64 -16.23 21.54 -13.58
C GLN A 64 -17.18 21.51 -14.77
N VAL A 65 -16.89 20.65 -15.75
CA VAL A 65 -17.78 20.43 -16.89
C VAL A 65 -19.09 19.83 -16.35
N ALA A 66 -20.22 20.48 -16.66
CA ALA A 66 -21.52 20.05 -16.17
C ALA A 66 -21.94 18.73 -16.82
N VAL A 67 -22.30 17.72 -16.00
CA VAL A 67 -22.92 16.49 -16.51
C VAL A 67 -24.36 16.82 -16.94
N PRO A 68 -24.75 16.59 -18.21
CA PRO A 68 -26.10 16.85 -18.70
C PRO A 68 -27.16 15.94 -18.05
N PRO A 69 -28.47 16.23 -18.20
CA PRO A 69 -29.52 15.32 -17.74
C PRO A 69 -29.49 14.01 -18.55
N TYR A 70 -29.81 12.89 -17.91
CA TYR A 70 -29.98 11.61 -18.60
C TYR A 70 -31.26 11.65 -19.46
N SER A 71 -31.11 11.49 -20.77
CA SER A 71 -32.22 11.64 -21.74
C SER A 71 -32.31 10.53 -22.78
N ALA A 72 -31.24 9.77 -23.00
CA ALA A 72 -31.14 8.71 -24.01
C ALA A 72 -30.00 7.75 -23.65
N ARG A 73 -30.03 6.54 -24.22
CA ARG A 73 -28.95 5.54 -24.04
C ARG A 73 -27.69 5.90 -24.84
N VAL A 74 -27.87 6.59 -25.97
CA VAL A 74 -26.79 7.19 -26.75
C VAL A 74 -26.97 8.70 -26.69
N LEU A 75 -26.07 9.38 -25.97
CA LEU A 75 -26.00 10.83 -25.90
C LEU A 75 -24.73 11.31 -26.60
N ASP A 76 -24.87 11.92 -27.77
CA ASP A 76 -23.77 12.61 -28.45
C ASP A 76 -23.96 14.13 -28.35
N THR A 77 -23.05 14.80 -27.63
CA THR A 77 -22.99 16.26 -27.52
C THR A 77 -21.93 16.90 -28.41
N THR A 78 -21.23 16.09 -29.21
CA THR A 78 -20.22 16.52 -30.19
C THR A 78 -20.77 16.62 -31.62
N GLY A 79 -21.85 15.91 -31.94
CA GLY A 79 -22.41 15.82 -33.29
C GLY A 79 -21.53 15.01 -34.25
N THR A 80 -20.80 14.02 -33.72
CA THR A 80 -19.91 13.13 -34.47
C THR A 80 -20.68 11.96 -35.09
N LEU A 81 -21.76 11.52 -34.44
CA LEU A 81 -22.63 10.44 -34.92
C LEU A 81 -23.82 11.02 -35.71
N ASN A 82 -24.12 10.42 -36.87
CA ASN A 82 -25.33 10.75 -37.61
C ASN A 82 -26.56 9.99 -37.06
N THR A 83 -27.77 10.44 -37.42
CA THR A 83 -29.03 9.88 -36.91
C THR A 83 -29.19 8.38 -37.14
N ALA A 84 -28.65 7.82 -38.23
CA ALA A 84 -28.71 6.38 -38.50
C ALA A 84 -27.75 5.58 -37.61
N GLN A 85 -26.56 6.11 -37.34
CA GLN A 85 -25.61 5.52 -36.39
C GLN A 85 -26.16 5.55 -34.96
N VAL A 86 -26.76 6.68 -34.55
CA VAL A 86 -27.44 6.79 -33.25
C VAL A 86 -28.61 5.80 -33.16
N ALA A 87 -29.39 5.61 -34.22
CA ALA A 87 -30.46 4.60 -34.24
C ALA A 87 -29.91 3.17 -34.10
N ALA A 88 -28.90 2.78 -34.89
CA ALA A 88 -28.29 1.46 -34.84
C ALA A 88 -27.65 1.13 -33.47
N LEU A 89 -26.96 2.10 -32.86
CA LEU A 89 -26.40 1.96 -31.51
C LEU A 89 -27.50 1.78 -30.44
N ASN A 90 -28.61 2.54 -30.53
CA ASN A 90 -29.75 2.36 -29.61
C ASN A 90 -30.43 1.00 -29.81
N GLU A 91 -30.55 0.50 -31.05
CA GLU A 91 -31.12 -0.82 -31.36
C GLU A 91 -30.26 -1.95 -30.76
N GLN A 92 -28.93 -1.89 -30.93
CA GLN A 92 -28.00 -2.86 -30.33
C GLN A 92 -28.07 -2.88 -28.81
N ILE A 93 -28.14 -1.70 -28.17
CA ILE A 93 -28.26 -1.59 -26.71
C ILE A 93 -29.62 -2.13 -26.22
N LEU A 94 -30.73 -1.80 -26.91
CA LEU A 94 -32.06 -2.30 -26.54
C LEU A 94 -32.16 -3.82 -26.68
N ALA A 95 -31.55 -4.40 -27.72
CA ALA A 95 -31.46 -5.86 -27.87
C ALA A 95 -30.64 -6.51 -26.74
N LEU A 96 -29.48 -5.91 -26.39
CA LEU A 96 -28.64 -6.40 -25.29
C LEU A 96 -29.36 -6.33 -23.93
N GLU A 97 -30.08 -5.25 -23.64
CA GLU A 97 -30.85 -5.11 -22.40
C GLU A 97 -32.01 -6.09 -22.30
N ALA A 98 -32.70 -6.38 -23.40
CA ALA A 98 -33.78 -7.37 -23.43
C ALA A 98 -33.27 -8.80 -23.18
N ASP A 99 -32.05 -9.11 -23.63
CA ASP A 99 -31.39 -10.42 -23.50
C ASP A 99 -30.75 -10.60 -22.10
N THR A 100 -30.06 -9.57 -21.59
CA THR A 100 -29.19 -9.67 -20.39
C THR A 100 -29.65 -8.91 -19.15
N ARG A 101 -30.53 -7.91 -19.30
CA ARG A 101 -30.88 -6.87 -18.29
C ARG A 101 -29.76 -5.87 -17.94
N ALA A 102 -28.56 -5.99 -18.49
CA ALA A 102 -27.46 -5.05 -18.24
C ALA A 102 -27.67 -3.73 -19.01
N ALA A 103 -27.80 -2.61 -18.31
CA ALA A 103 -28.09 -1.31 -18.89
C ALA A 103 -26.83 -0.63 -19.44
N VAL A 104 -26.74 -0.45 -20.76
CA VAL A 104 -25.57 0.15 -21.40
C VAL A 104 -25.87 1.57 -21.87
N VAL A 105 -24.98 2.51 -21.55
CA VAL A 105 -25.10 3.92 -21.94
C VAL A 105 -23.81 4.37 -22.63
N VAL A 106 -23.95 5.07 -23.76
CA VAL A 106 -22.88 5.72 -24.51
C VAL A 106 -23.00 7.23 -24.32
N PHE A 107 -21.94 7.89 -23.87
CA PHE A 107 -21.87 9.34 -23.77
C PHE A 107 -20.62 9.88 -24.49
N MET A 108 -20.83 10.66 -25.56
CA MET A 108 -19.79 11.40 -26.26
C MET A 108 -19.86 12.89 -25.88
N LEU A 109 -18.72 13.44 -25.45
CA LEU A 109 -18.57 14.86 -25.10
C LEU A 109 -17.29 15.48 -25.67
N PRO A 110 -17.22 16.81 -25.81
CA PRO A 110 -16.03 17.47 -26.36
C PRO A 110 -14.78 17.24 -25.50
N THR A 111 -14.85 17.56 -24.21
CA THR A 111 -13.72 17.49 -23.26
C THR A 111 -14.23 17.35 -21.82
N THR A 112 -13.44 16.78 -20.91
CA THR A 112 -13.67 16.84 -19.45
C THR A 112 -13.06 18.08 -18.79
N GLY A 113 -12.29 18.89 -19.53
CA GLY A 113 -11.61 20.06 -18.99
C GLY A 113 -10.47 19.67 -18.04
N GLU A 114 -10.41 20.33 -16.87
CA GLU A 114 -9.39 20.07 -15.83
C GLU A 114 -9.66 18.78 -15.01
N GLU A 115 -10.83 18.16 -15.17
CA GLU A 115 -11.22 16.92 -14.47
C GLU A 115 -10.71 15.68 -15.22
N THR A 116 -10.25 14.64 -14.52
CA THR A 116 -9.82 13.42 -15.23
C THR A 116 -11.00 12.63 -15.76
N LEU A 117 -10.82 11.90 -16.88
CA LEU A 117 -11.90 11.11 -17.47
C LEU A 117 -12.48 10.07 -16.50
N GLU A 118 -11.65 9.56 -15.58
CA GLU A 118 -12.04 8.64 -14.52
C GLU A 118 -13.01 9.32 -13.54
N GLN A 119 -12.63 10.49 -13.01
CA GLN A 119 -13.48 11.29 -12.11
C GLN A 119 -14.80 11.69 -12.78
N TYR A 120 -14.73 12.15 -14.04
CA TYR A 120 -15.91 12.52 -14.81
C TYR A 120 -16.83 11.32 -15.07
N ALA A 121 -16.28 10.14 -15.41
CA ALA A 121 -17.06 8.92 -15.62
C ALA A 121 -17.82 8.50 -14.37
N THR A 122 -17.15 8.44 -13.21
CA THR A 122 -17.78 8.15 -11.92
C THR A 122 -18.89 9.16 -11.61
N ARG A 123 -18.63 10.47 -11.79
CA ARG A 123 -19.62 11.53 -11.54
C ARG A 123 -20.81 11.50 -12.52
N VAL A 124 -20.64 11.00 -13.74
CA VAL A 124 -21.75 10.69 -14.66
C VAL A 124 -22.55 9.48 -14.17
N PHE A 125 -21.86 8.38 -13.85
CA PHE A 125 -22.46 7.12 -13.43
C PHE A 125 -23.33 7.30 -12.17
N ASP A 126 -22.78 7.96 -11.13
CA ASP A 126 -23.46 8.29 -9.88
C ASP A 126 -24.69 9.19 -10.10
N LYS A 127 -24.58 10.20 -10.97
CA LYS A 127 -25.64 11.18 -11.22
C LYS A 127 -26.77 10.62 -12.07
N TRP A 128 -26.47 9.75 -13.03
CA TRP A 128 -27.46 9.12 -13.90
C TRP A 128 -28.04 7.83 -13.30
N LYS A 129 -27.35 7.20 -12.34
CA LYS A 129 -27.72 5.91 -11.72
C LYS A 129 -27.97 4.85 -12.77
N ILE A 130 -26.91 4.56 -13.53
CA ILE A 130 -26.97 3.64 -14.67
C ILE A 130 -27.10 2.21 -14.13
N GLY A 131 -28.09 1.47 -14.62
CA GLY A 131 -28.45 0.14 -14.11
C GLY A 131 -29.52 0.16 -13.03
N ASP A 132 -29.82 -1.00 -12.48
CA ASP A 132 -30.77 -1.18 -11.40
C ASP A 132 -30.08 -1.10 -10.03
N THR A 133 -30.56 -0.25 -9.14
CA THR A 133 -29.93 0.04 -7.82
C THR A 133 -29.95 -1.13 -6.82
N ALA A 134 -30.47 -2.30 -7.20
CA ALA A 134 -30.37 -3.54 -6.42
C ALA A 134 -29.59 -4.65 -7.16
N ARG A 135 -29.09 -4.38 -8.37
CA ARG A 135 -28.25 -5.30 -9.16
C ARG A 135 -26.92 -4.68 -9.61
N ASP A 136 -26.80 -3.36 -9.61
CA ASP A 136 -25.64 -2.58 -10.05
C ASP A 136 -25.14 -3.02 -11.44
N ASP A 137 -26.08 -3.21 -12.36
CA ASP A 137 -25.89 -3.78 -13.70
C ASP A 137 -25.80 -2.71 -14.81
N GLY A 138 -25.22 -1.56 -14.49
CA GLY A 138 -24.94 -0.48 -15.44
C GLY A 138 -23.56 -0.55 -16.09
N ILE A 139 -23.44 -0.09 -17.33
CA ILE A 139 -22.16 0.14 -18.02
C ILE A 139 -22.20 1.50 -18.72
N LEU A 140 -21.17 2.33 -18.51
CA LEU A 140 -21.00 3.62 -19.18
C LEU A 140 -19.78 3.60 -20.11
N ILE A 141 -20.03 3.77 -21.41
CA ILE A 141 -18.99 4.01 -22.42
C ILE A 141 -18.87 5.53 -22.62
N LEU A 142 -17.85 6.13 -22.03
CA LEU A 142 -17.58 7.57 -22.07
C LEU A 142 -16.47 7.89 -23.09
N VAL A 143 -16.68 8.88 -23.96
CA VAL A 143 -15.71 9.27 -25.01
C VAL A 143 -15.54 10.79 -25.04
N ALA A 144 -14.39 11.28 -24.55
CA ALA A 144 -13.99 12.67 -24.61
C ALA A 144 -13.18 12.93 -25.90
N LEU A 145 -13.82 13.56 -26.87
CA LEU A 145 -13.37 13.57 -28.27
C LEU A 145 -12.13 14.43 -28.53
N GLN A 146 -12.08 15.63 -27.94
CA GLN A 146 -10.95 16.58 -28.08
C GLN A 146 -9.74 16.09 -27.27
N ASP A 147 -9.99 15.53 -26.08
CA ASP A 147 -8.97 14.97 -25.20
C ASP A 147 -8.37 13.66 -25.74
N ARG A 148 -9.04 13.02 -26.71
CA ARG A 148 -8.74 11.69 -27.25
C ARG A 148 -8.69 10.60 -26.17
N ARG A 149 -9.57 10.68 -25.17
CA ARG A 149 -9.65 9.72 -24.07
C ARG A 149 -11.02 9.04 -24.04
N MET A 150 -11.04 7.75 -23.76
CA MET A 150 -12.25 6.93 -23.60
C MET A 150 -12.16 6.06 -22.36
N ARG A 151 -13.30 5.78 -21.73
CA ARG A 151 -13.42 4.96 -20.52
C ARG A 151 -14.67 4.11 -20.59
N ILE A 152 -14.57 2.89 -20.07
CA ILE A 152 -15.71 2.02 -19.77
C ILE A 152 -15.77 1.89 -18.25
N GLU A 153 -16.78 2.48 -17.61
CA GLU A 153 -17.13 2.27 -16.19
C GLU A 153 -18.12 1.11 -16.12
N VAL A 154 -17.92 0.17 -15.19
CA VAL A 154 -18.75 -1.03 -15.02
C VAL A 154 -19.31 -1.04 -13.59
N GLY A 155 -20.62 -1.22 -13.46
CA GLY A 155 -21.28 -1.37 -12.16
C GLY A 155 -20.87 -2.67 -11.46
N GLN A 156 -20.87 -2.66 -10.13
CA GLN A 156 -20.31 -3.73 -9.31
C GLN A 156 -20.93 -5.11 -9.59
N GLY A 157 -22.20 -5.18 -10.00
CA GLY A 157 -22.88 -6.43 -10.35
C GLY A 157 -22.39 -7.09 -11.63
N LEU A 158 -21.65 -6.36 -12.48
CA LEU A 158 -21.13 -6.85 -13.75
C LEU A 158 -19.60 -7.04 -13.75
N GLU A 159 -18.87 -6.70 -12.69
CA GLU A 159 -17.42 -6.93 -12.56
C GLU A 159 -17.03 -8.41 -12.77
N GLY A 160 -17.91 -9.36 -12.42
CA GLY A 160 -17.69 -10.79 -12.64
C GLY A 160 -17.71 -11.22 -14.11
N SER A 161 -18.44 -10.50 -14.97
CA SER A 161 -18.57 -10.79 -16.41
C SER A 161 -17.72 -9.86 -17.27
N VAL A 162 -17.62 -8.58 -16.88
CA VAL A 162 -16.89 -7.52 -17.59
C VAL A 162 -15.86 -6.85 -16.66
N PRO A 163 -14.85 -7.58 -16.17
CA PRO A 163 -13.78 -6.99 -15.34
C PRO A 163 -12.93 -5.98 -16.13
N ASP A 164 -12.25 -5.07 -15.43
CA ASP A 164 -11.38 -4.01 -15.98
C ASP A 164 -10.41 -4.49 -17.07
N VAL A 165 -9.86 -5.69 -16.91
CA VAL A 165 -8.90 -6.29 -17.86
C VAL A 165 -9.56 -6.56 -19.22
N LEU A 166 -10.85 -6.90 -19.23
CA LEU A 166 -11.64 -7.10 -20.44
C LEU A 166 -12.19 -5.78 -20.99
N ALA A 167 -12.66 -4.87 -20.13
CA ALA A 167 -13.04 -3.52 -20.54
C ALA A 167 -11.86 -2.80 -21.23
N GLY A 168 -10.66 -2.91 -20.67
CA GLY A 168 -9.41 -2.38 -21.24
C GLY A 168 -9.03 -3.07 -22.55
N ARG A 169 -9.24 -4.38 -22.66
CA ARG A 169 -9.05 -5.11 -23.93
C ARG A 169 -10.00 -4.60 -25.03
N ILE A 170 -11.27 -4.35 -24.72
CA ILE A 170 -12.25 -3.80 -25.68
C ILE A 170 -11.82 -2.40 -26.13
N ILE A 171 -11.35 -1.56 -25.20
CA ILE A 171 -10.78 -0.24 -25.51
C ILE A 171 -9.58 -0.37 -26.47
N ASP A 172 -8.59 -1.20 -26.17
CA ASP A 172 -7.35 -1.31 -26.95
C ASP A 172 -7.50 -2.06 -28.29
N GLU A 173 -8.31 -3.12 -28.34
CA GLU A 173 -8.45 -3.99 -29.52
C GLU A 173 -9.59 -3.57 -30.45
N GLN A 174 -10.68 -2.98 -29.94
CA GLN A 174 -11.88 -2.68 -30.73
C GLN A 174 -12.07 -1.18 -30.98
N MET A 175 -12.08 -0.36 -29.92
CA MET A 175 -12.36 1.08 -30.03
C MET A 175 -11.18 1.85 -30.65
N LYS A 176 -9.99 1.69 -30.06
CA LYS A 176 -8.76 2.43 -30.40
C LYS A 176 -8.32 2.35 -31.87
N PRO A 177 -8.28 1.19 -32.56
CA PRO A 177 -7.92 1.16 -33.98
C PRO A 177 -8.96 1.80 -34.90
N ARG A 178 -10.26 1.72 -34.54
CA ARG A 178 -11.35 2.32 -35.30
C ARG A 178 -11.41 3.84 -35.10
N PHE A 179 -11.30 4.32 -33.85
CA PHE A 179 -11.23 5.74 -33.52
C PHE A 179 -9.99 6.43 -34.14
N ARG A 180 -8.84 5.75 -34.25
CA ARG A 180 -7.67 6.21 -35.03
C ARG A 180 -7.95 6.40 -36.52
N SER A 181 -8.90 5.65 -37.06
CA SER A 181 -9.38 5.74 -38.43
C SER A 181 -10.55 6.73 -38.58
N ASN A 182 -10.94 7.42 -37.51
CA ASN A 182 -12.15 8.24 -37.35
C ASN A 182 -13.48 7.47 -37.49
N ASP A 183 -13.44 6.14 -37.40
CA ASP A 183 -14.64 5.29 -37.30
C ASP A 183 -15.12 5.23 -35.84
N TYR A 184 -15.78 6.31 -35.40
CA TYR A 184 -16.33 6.40 -34.04
C TYR A 184 -17.57 5.51 -33.86
N ALA A 185 -18.44 5.42 -34.86
CA ALA A 185 -19.62 4.57 -34.80
C ALA A 185 -19.25 3.08 -34.74
N GLY A 186 -18.42 2.58 -35.65
CA GLY A 186 -17.99 1.19 -35.65
C GLY A 186 -17.11 0.82 -34.44
N GLY A 187 -16.41 1.79 -33.84
CA GLY A 187 -15.74 1.61 -32.54
C GLY A 187 -16.71 1.37 -31.39
N LEU A 188 -17.83 2.09 -31.36
CA LEU A 188 -18.88 1.94 -30.35
C LEU A 188 -19.72 0.67 -30.56
N GLU A 189 -20.12 0.37 -31.79
CA GLU A 189 -20.84 -0.86 -32.15
C GLU A 189 -20.03 -2.12 -31.76
N ALA A 190 -18.72 -2.12 -32.06
CA ALA A 190 -17.83 -3.21 -31.66
C ALA A 190 -17.69 -3.32 -30.13
N ALA A 191 -17.64 -2.20 -29.41
CA ALA A 191 -17.60 -2.22 -27.95
C ALA A 191 -18.88 -2.82 -27.35
N ILE A 192 -20.06 -2.38 -27.80
CA ILE A 192 -21.37 -2.90 -27.35
C ILE A 192 -21.51 -4.39 -27.66
N HIS A 193 -21.13 -4.82 -28.87
CA HIS A 193 -21.15 -6.23 -29.26
C HIS A 193 -20.25 -7.10 -28.36
N HIS A 194 -19.02 -6.66 -28.07
CA HIS A 194 -18.10 -7.41 -27.21
C HIS A 194 -18.51 -7.38 -25.73
N ILE A 195 -19.07 -6.28 -25.23
CA ILE A 195 -19.69 -6.21 -23.90
C ILE A 195 -20.83 -7.23 -23.82
N GLY A 196 -21.71 -7.29 -24.82
CA GLY A 196 -22.83 -8.24 -24.82
C GLY A 196 -22.40 -9.70 -24.78
N ALA A 197 -21.37 -10.07 -25.56
CA ALA A 197 -20.81 -11.42 -25.55
C ALA A 197 -20.19 -11.81 -24.19
N LEU A 198 -19.64 -10.83 -23.45
CA LEU A 198 -19.13 -11.05 -22.09
C LEU A 198 -20.26 -11.19 -21.06
N VAL A 199 -21.27 -10.31 -21.10
CA VAL A 199 -22.40 -10.34 -20.16
C VAL A 199 -23.22 -11.63 -20.29
N ARG A 200 -23.37 -12.17 -21.52
CA ARG A 200 -24.01 -13.48 -21.74
C ARG A 200 -23.15 -14.69 -21.36
N GLY A 201 -21.85 -14.50 -21.17
CA GLY A 201 -20.90 -15.61 -20.99
C GLY A 201 -20.56 -16.37 -22.27
N ASP A 202 -20.92 -15.84 -23.46
CA ASP A 202 -20.49 -16.39 -24.77
C ASP A 202 -18.96 -16.44 -24.86
N VAL A 203 -18.31 -15.43 -24.26
CA VAL A 203 -16.87 -15.33 -24.08
C VAL A 203 -16.58 -15.40 -22.59
N GLN A 204 -15.97 -16.50 -22.14
CA GLN A 204 -15.47 -16.59 -20.77
C GLN A 204 -14.35 -15.55 -20.55
N PRO A 205 -14.35 -14.83 -19.41
CA PRO A 205 -13.18 -14.07 -18.99
C PRO A 205 -11.94 -14.96 -19.01
N PRO A 206 -10.81 -14.52 -19.59
CA PRO A 206 -9.57 -15.27 -19.51
C PRO A 206 -9.22 -15.45 -18.03
N GLU A 207 -9.12 -16.71 -17.57
CA GLU A 207 -8.89 -17.07 -16.17
C GLU A 207 -7.92 -16.10 -15.52
N ALA A 208 -8.41 -15.33 -14.53
CA ALA A 208 -7.84 -14.05 -14.13
C ALA A 208 -6.35 -14.18 -13.80
N ALA A 209 -5.50 -13.87 -14.79
CA ALA A 209 -4.20 -14.52 -14.97
C ALA A 209 -3.43 -14.64 -13.66
N GLU A 210 -3.31 -15.88 -13.16
CA GLU A 210 -3.02 -16.14 -11.74
C GLU A 210 -1.93 -15.22 -11.22
N ARG A 211 -2.26 -14.38 -10.23
CA ARG A 211 -1.28 -13.53 -9.51
C ARG A 211 -0.34 -14.34 -8.61
N GLY A 212 -0.20 -15.64 -8.87
CA GLY A 212 0.88 -16.46 -8.37
C GLY A 212 2.22 -16.00 -8.93
N VAL A 213 3.30 -16.34 -8.23
CA VAL A 213 4.66 -16.08 -8.71
C VAL A 213 4.87 -16.89 -9.99
N THR A 214 5.08 -16.20 -11.12
CA THR A 214 5.27 -16.85 -12.43
C THR A 214 6.47 -17.81 -12.40
N PRO A 215 6.55 -18.80 -13.31
CA PRO A 215 7.72 -19.68 -13.42
C PRO A 215 9.04 -18.91 -13.58
N PHE A 216 9.00 -17.74 -14.22
CA PHE A 216 10.12 -16.79 -14.29
C PHE A 216 10.48 -16.21 -12.91
N GLY A 217 9.49 -15.79 -12.11
CA GLY A 217 9.70 -15.29 -10.75
C GLY A 217 10.35 -16.34 -9.83
N TRP A 218 9.87 -17.59 -9.87
CA TRP A 218 10.48 -18.70 -9.14
C TRP A 218 11.94 -18.94 -9.57
N ALA A 219 12.20 -18.95 -10.87
CA ALA A 219 13.54 -19.10 -11.42
C ALA A 219 14.49 -17.94 -11.02
N PHE A 220 13.97 -16.71 -10.97
CA PHE A 220 14.69 -15.53 -10.48
C PHE A 220 15.11 -15.70 -9.02
N PHE A 221 14.19 -16.03 -8.11
CA PHE A 221 14.52 -16.27 -6.70
C PHE A 221 15.46 -17.46 -6.49
N ALA A 222 15.29 -18.55 -7.25
CA ALA A 222 16.21 -19.69 -7.22
C ALA A 222 17.64 -19.29 -7.63
N SER A 223 17.80 -18.44 -8.66
CA SER A 223 19.11 -17.95 -9.10
C SER A 223 19.81 -17.08 -8.05
N LEU A 224 19.06 -16.23 -7.34
CA LEU A 224 19.56 -15.41 -6.23
C LEU A 224 20.07 -16.28 -5.07
N LEU A 225 19.29 -17.28 -4.67
CA LEU A 225 19.68 -18.24 -3.62
C LEU A 225 20.92 -19.04 -4.03
N TRP A 226 21.02 -19.46 -5.29
CA TRP A 226 22.19 -20.16 -5.84
C TRP A 226 23.46 -19.29 -5.78
N GLY A 227 23.39 -18.05 -6.28
CA GLY A 227 24.49 -17.08 -6.22
C GLY A 227 24.95 -16.82 -4.78
N PHE A 228 24.01 -16.54 -3.88
CA PHE A 228 24.30 -16.31 -2.46
C PHE A 228 24.95 -17.51 -1.78
N ALA A 229 24.43 -18.72 -2.00
CA ALA A 229 24.99 -19.95 -1.44
C ALA A 229 26.44 -20.18 -1.91
N LEU A 230 26.71 -20.01 -3.21
CA LEU A 230 28.07 -20.11 -3.76
C LEU A 230 29.02 -19.05 -3.18
N GLY A 231 28.53 -17.82 -2.95
CA GLY A 231 29.29 -16.78 -2.25
C GLY A 231 29.70 -17.21 -0.83
N VAL A 232 28.75 -17.72 -0.04
CA VAL A 232 29.00 -18.21 1.33
C VAL A 232 29.98 -19.38 1.33
N VAL A 233 29.88 -20.32 0.38
CA VAL A 233 30.81 -21.45 0.24
C VAL A 233 32.21 -20.96 -0.14
N ARG A 234 32.33 -20.08 -1.13
CA ARG A 234 33.61 -19.52 -1.61
C ARG A 234 34.35 -18.70 -0.54
N ALA A 235 33.62 -18.10 0.38
CA ALA A 235 34.19 -17.39 1.54
C ALA A 235 34.70 -18.33 2.66
N ARG A 236 34.36 -19.63 2.61
CA ARG A 236 34.84 -20.68 3.55
C ARG A 236 35.82 -21.67 2.91
N ARG A 237 35.86 -21.78 1.58
CA ARG A 237 36.67 -22.76 0.83
C ARG A 237 37.45 -22.06 -0.28
N ASN A 238 38.77 -22.24 -0.30
CA ASN A 238 39.65 -21.69 -1.34
C ASN A 238 39.51 -22.48 -2.65
N TRP A 239 38.50 -22.13 -3.45
CA TRP A 239 38.38 -22.58 -4.84
C TRP A 239 39.07 -21.61 -5.81
N THR A 240 39.48 -22.12 -6.97
CA THR A 240 40.01 -21.29 -8.06
C THR A 240 38.92 -20.39 -8.65
N TRP A 241 39.30 -19.23 -9.18
CA TRP A 241 38.35 -18.27 -9.73
C TRP A 241 37.56 -18.82 -10.93
N ALA A 242 38.19 -19.65 -11.76
CA ALA A 242 37.54 -20.34 -12.89
C ALA A 242 36.37 -21.23 -12.42
N LEU A 243 36.56 -22.05 -11.37
CA LEU A 243 35.49 -22.90 -10.83
C LEU A 243 34.33 -22.07 -10.26
N THR A 244 34.60 -20.93 -9.61
CA THR A 244 33.52 -20.06 -9.14
C THR A 244 32.74 -19.41 -10.27
N ILE A 245 33.40 -18.95 -11.33
CA ILE A 245 32.70 -18.30 -12.45
C ILE A 245 31.82 -19.33 -13.17
N ALA A 246 32.32 -20.55 -13.40
CA ALA A 246 31.54 -21.65 -13.97
C ALA A 246 30.30 -22.02 -13.12
N LEU A 247 30.45 -22.14 -11.79
CA LEU A 247 29.35 -22.48 -10.88
C LEU A 247 28.33 -21.34 -10.72
N VAL A 248 28.76 -20.08 -10.77
CA VAL A 248 27.85 -18.93 -10.69
C VAL A 248 27.08 -18.75 -12.01
N ALA A 249 27.71 -19.00 -13.16
CA ALA A 249 27.06 -18.92 -14.46
C ALA A 249 26.08 -20.09 -14.74
N SER A 250 26.27 -21.26 -14.12
CA SER A 250 25.43 -22.43 -14.40
C SER A 250 23.95 -22.23 -14.02
N GLY A 251 23.66 -21.47 -12.95
CA GLY A 251 22.29 -21.17 -12.53
C GLY A 251 21.48 -20.43 -13.61
N PRO A 252 21.90 -19.22 -14.05
CA PRO A 252 21.28 -18.50 -15.16
C PRO A 252 21.19 -19.30 -16.47
N LEU A 253 22.20 -20.12 -16.79
CA LEU A 253 22.20 -20.95 -18.00
C LEU A 253 21.15 -22.07 -17.95
N VAL A 254 20.97 -22.74 -16.80
CA VAL A 254 19.89 -23.72 -16.61
C VAL A 254 18.52 -23.05 -16.71
N VAL A 255 18.34 -21.87 -16.12
CA VAL A 255 17.08 -21.10 -16.24
C VAL A 255 16.80 -20.71 -17.69
N ALA A 256 17.81 -20.25 -18.44
CA ALA A 256 17.68 -19.90 -19.85
C ALA A 256 17.25 -21.10 -20.72
N ALA A 257 17.80 -22.29 -20.45
CA ALA A 257 17.45 -23.53 -21.14
C ALA A 257 16.02 -23.98 -20.83
N VAL A 258 15.62 -23.98 -19.55
CA VAL A 258 14.25 -24.35 -19.12
C VAL A 258 13.20 -23.41 -19.71
N LEU A 259 13.45 -22.10 -19.70
CA LEU A 259 12.53 -21.09 -20.23
C LEU A 259 12.71 -20.83 -21.73
N LYS A 260 13.55 -21.60 -22.43
CA LYS A 260 13.86 -21.51 -23.88
C LYS A 260 14.19 -20.08 -24.35
N SER A 261 14.79 -19.26 -23.48
CA SER A 261 14.98 -17.83 -23.70
C SER A 261 16.36 -17.35 -23.26
N ALA A 262 17.22 -17.03 -24.23
CA ALA A 262 18.56 -16.51 -23.98
C ALA A 262 18.54 -15.11 -23.33
N ALA A 263 17.55 -14.27 -23.66
CA ALA A 263 17.40 -12.93 -23.10
C ALA A 263 17.17 -12.97 -21.58
N ILE A 264 16.33 -13.90 -21.11
CA ILE A 264 16.09 -14.13 -19.68
C ILE A 264 17.38 -14.55 -18.97
N GLY A 265 18.15 -15.48 -19.56
CA GLY A 265 19.47 -15.88 -19.05
C GLY A 265 20.45 -14.71 -18.92
N ALA A 266 20.52 -13.85 -19.93
CA ALA A 266 21.42 -12.69 -19.94
C ALA A 266 21.06 -11.66 -18.84
N ILE A 267 19.76 -11.38 -18.65
CA ILE A 267 19.28 -10.46 -17.60
C ILE A 267 19.63 -11.00 -16.20
N LEU A 268 19.43 -12.30 -15.97
CA LEU A 268 19.77 -12.97 -14.72
C LEU A 268 21.29 -13.01 -14.44
N LEU A 269 22.10 -13.19 -15.49
CA LEU A 269 23.56 -13.20 -15.38
C LEU A 269 24.15 -11.81 -15.07
N THR A 270 23.55 -10.75 -15.62
CA THR A 270 24.16 -9.40 -15.61
C THR A 270 24.11 -8.71 -14.24
N PHE A 271 23.01 -8.85 -13.49
CA PHE A 271 22.77 -8.01 -12.30
C PHE A 271 22.40 -8.77 -11.01
N PRO A 272 21.35 -9.62 -10.95
CA PRO A 272 20.91 -10.19 -9.68
C PRO A 272 21.89 -11.23 -9.11
N VAL A 273 22.41 -12.14 -9.94
CA VAL A 273 23.28 -13.23 -9.47
C VAL A 273 24.66 -12.75 -9.00
N PRO A 274 25.36 -11.82 -9.68
CA PRO A 274 26.60 -11.23 -9.17
C PRO A 274 26.42 -10.50 -7.83
N LEU A 275 25.31 -9.76 -7.67
CA LEU A 275 24.96 -9.06 -6.43
C LEU A 275 24.75 -10.05 -5.28
N ALA A 276 23.96 -11.10 -5.51
CA ALA A 276 23.72 -12.15 -4.53
C ALA A 276 25.01 -12.88 -4.12
N PHE A 277 25.89 -13.19 -5.08
CA PHE A 277 27.20 -13.79 -4.83
C PHE A 277 28.10 -12.89 -3.96
N ALA A 278 28.16 -11.58 -4.24
CA ALA A 278 28.92 -10.62 -3.45
C ALA A 278 28.40 -10.54 -2.00
N LEU A 279 27.08 -10.46 -1.82
CA LEU A 279 26.43 -10.46 -0.51
C LEU A 279 26.70 -11.77 0.28
N GLY A 280 26.62 -12.91 -0.40
CA GLY A 280 26.93 -14.23 0.18
C GLY A 280 28.40 -14.34 0.61
N PHE A 281 29.33 -13.87 -0.23
CA PHE A 281 30.76 -13.85 0.08
C PHE A 281 31.07 -12.97 1.30
N GLY A 282 30.45 -11.78 1.38
CA GLY A 282 30.52 -10.91 2.55
C GLY A 282 29.99 -11.58 3.83
N CYS A 283 28.81 -12.21 3.75
CA CYS A 283 28.20 -12.94 4.86
C CYS A 283 29.01 -14.17 5.31
N GLY A 284 29.76 -14.79 4.41
CA GLY A 284 30.72 -15.83 4.75
C GLY A 284 31.92 -15.28 5.53
N ARG A 285 32.50 -14.16 5.06
CA ARG A 285 33.73 -13.54 5.60
C ARG A 285 33.53 -12.84 6.95
N SER A 286 32.42 -12.14 7.17
CA SER A 286 32.19 -11.30 8.37
C SER A 286 31.03 -11.80 9.24
N ARG A 287 31.29 -11.96 10.55
CA ARG A 287 30.26 -12.29 11.56
C ARG A 287 29.26 -11.13 11.75
N THR A 288 29.71 -9.89 11.62
CA THR A 288 28.87 -8.69 11.76
C THR A 288 27.93 -8.55 10.58
N LEU A 289 28.45 -8.66 9.35
CA LEU A 289 27.64 -8.55 8.12
C LEU A 289 26.57 -9.65 8.05
N ARG A 290 26.89 -10.87 8.50
CA ARG A 290 25.91 -11.97 8.61
C ARG A 290 24.75 -11.65 9.57
N ARG A 291 25.01 -10.96 10.69
CA ARG A 291 23.96 -10.54 11.63
C ARG A 291 23.08 -9.44 11.02
N VAL A 292 23.69 -8.45 10.36
CA VAL A 292 22.97 -7.36 9.68
C VAL A 292 22.09 -7.91 8.55
N ALA A 293 22.65 -8.74 7.65
CA ALA A 293 21.89 -9.36 6.57
C ALA A 293 20.78 -10.29 7.10
N GLY A 294 21.03 -11.04 8.17
CA GLY A 294 20.00 -11.86 8.83
C GLY A 294 18.88 -11.03 9.45
N GLY A 295 19.19 -9.87 10.05
CA GLY A 295 18.21 -8.92 10.55
C GLY A 295 17.34 -8.33 9.43
N ILE A 296 17.97 -7.89 8.33
CA ILE A 296 17.26 -7.38 7.14
C ILE A 296 16.35 -8.47 6.54
N ALA A 297 16.83 -9.70 6.41
CA ALA A 297 16.02 -10.82 5.91
C ALA A 297 14.84 -11.17 6.83
N LEU A 298 15.03 -11.10 8.16
CA LEU A 298 13.96 -11.31 9.14
C LEU A 298 12.91 -10.18 9.05
N VAL A 299 13.34 -8.93 8.91
CA VAL A 299 12.43 -7.79 8.68
C VAL A 299 11.63 -8.03 7.40
N ILE A 300 12.28 -8.31 6.26
CA ILE A 300 11.60 -8.57 4.97
C ILE A 300 10.60 -9.74 5.09
N GLY A 301 10.98 -10.84 5.75
CA GLY A 301 10.08 -11.96 6.01
C GLY A 301 8.85 -11.57 6.83
N LEU A 302 9.02 -10.70 7.83
CA LEU A 302 7.92 -10.12 8.60
C LEU A 302 7.05 -9.19 7.74
N MET A 303 7.64 -8.37 6.85
CA MET A 303 6.87 -7.51 5.92
C MET A 303 5.95 -8.37 5.04
N VAL A 304 6.51 -9.43 4.44
CA VAL A 304 5.78 -10.34 3.54
C VAL A 304 4.70 -11.12 4.29
N GLY A 305 4.99 -11.59 5.52
CA GLY A 305 4.01 -12.27 6.37
C GLY A 305 2.82 -11.38 6.73
N ILE A 306 3.08 -10.12 7.09
CA ILE A 306 2.04 -9.13 7.40
C ILE A 306 1.24 -8.79 6.12
N ALA A 307 1.91 -8.52 5.00
CA ALA A 307 1.24 -8.22 3.73
C ALA A 307 0.37 -9.38 3.21
N TYR A 308 0.75 -10.63 3.49
CA TYR A 308 -0.07 -11.79 3.18
C TYR A 308 -1.28 -11.92 4.13
N ALA A 309 -1.08 -11.69 5.43
CA ALA A 309 -2.14 -11.76 6.45
C ALA A 309 -3.20 -10.64 6.32
N VAL A 310 -2.83 -9.48 5.77
CA VAL A 310 -3.73 -8.34 5.52
C VAL A 310 -4.49 -8.46 4.17
N GLY A 311 -4.11 -9.41 3.32
CA GLY A 311 -4.72 -9.66 2.02
C GLY A 311 -4.03 -8.92 0.87
N ALA A 312 -3.81 -9.63 -0.24
CA ALA A 312 -2.93 -9.21 -1.33
C ALA A 312 -3.47 -8.06 -2.21
N ASN A 313 -4.72 -7.61 -2.01
CA ASN A 313 -5.38 -6.62 -2.87
C ASN A 313 -4.72 -5.23 -2.84
N SER A 314 -3.94 -4.93 -1.80
CA SER A 314 -3.30 -3.62 -1.60
C SER A 314 -1.79 -3.74 -1.32
N PHE A 315 -1.04 -4.43 -2.19
CA PHE A 315 0.42 -4.66 -2.05
C PHE A 315 1.22 -3.40 -1.66
N GLY A 316 0.90 -2.23 -2.24
CA GLY A 316 1.54 -0.95 -1.90
C GLY A 316 1.22 -0.45 -0.48
N VAL A 317 -0.01 -0.67 0.00
CA VAL A 317 -0.43 -0.32 1.38
C VAL A 317 0.19 -1.28 2.39
N GLY A 318 0.24 -2.58 2.06
CA GLY A 318 0.95 -3.59 2.85
C GLY A 318 2.45 -3.28 2.97
N LEU A 319 3.09 -2.82 1.89
CA LEU A 319 4.48 -2.34 1.90
C LEU A 319 4.66 -1.09 2.78
N LEU A 320 3.66 -0.22 2.88
CA LEU A 320 3.71 1.02 3.67
C LEU A 320 3.59 0.75 5.19
N TYR A 321 2.54 0.04 5.63
CA TYR A 321 2.44 -0.45 7.01
C TYR A 321 3.65 -1.31 7.38
N ALA A 322 4.04 -2.14 6.42
CA ALA A 322 5.32 -2.80 6.26
C ALA A 322 6.50 -1.97 6.81
N ALA A 323 6.95 -1.00 6.00
CA ALA A 323 8.09 -0.15 6.29
C ALA A 323 7.91 0.68 7.58
N GLY A 324 6.70 1.16 7.87
CA GLY A 324 6.38 1.88 9.11
C GLY A 324 6.68 1.05 10.36
N GLY A 325 6.23 -0.21 10.39
CA GLY A 325 6.51 -1.15 11.48
C GLY A 325 7.99 -1.48 11.61
N ALA A 326 8.72 -1.61 10.50
CA ALA A 326 10.17 -1.80 10.53
C ALA A 326 10.92 -0.59 11.13
N ILE A 327 10.53 0.63 10.76
CA ILE A 327 11.10 1.88 11.28
C ILE A 327 10.77 2.04 12.78
N ALA A 328 9.53 1.77 13.18
CA ALA A 328 9.10 1.81 14.58
C ALA A 328 9.90 0.82 15.46
N CYS A 329 10.07 -0.43 15.02
CA CYS A 329 10.91 -1.41 15.70
C CYS A 329 12.38 -0.98 15.81
N LEU A 330 12.93 -0.32 14.79
CA LEU A 330 14.29 0.21 14.81
C LEU A 330 14.44 1.36 15.81
N LEU A 331 13.49 2.30 15.83
CA LEU A 331 13.45 3.42 16.78
C LEU A 331 13.31 2.93 18.23
N LEU A 332 12.38 2.00 18.50
CA LEU A 332 12.21 1.37 19.81
C LEU A 332 13.48 0.61 20.25
N GLY A 333 14.17 -0.05 19.31
CA GLY A 333 15.46 -0.69 19.56
C GLY A 333 16.56 0.29 19.95
N LEU A 334 16.66 1.44 19.28
CA LEU A 334 17.59 2.52 19.62
C LEU A 334 17.28 3.16 20.97
N ILE A 335 16.00 3.45 21.24
CA ILE A 335 15.51 4.01 22.52
C ILE A 335 15.83 3.04 23.66
N GLY A 336 15.49 1.75 23.51
CA GLY A 336 15.79 0.72 24.50
C GLY A 336 17.29 0.53 24.76
N ALA A 337 18.12 0.61 23.71
CA ALA A 337 19.57 0.58 23.85
C ALA A 337 20.12 1.82 24.58
N GLY A 338 19.61 3.02 24.27
CA GLY A 338 19.95 4.26 24.97
C GLY A 338 19.56 4.22 26.45
N ALA A 339 18.34 3.80 26.75
CA ALA A 339 17.83 3.58 28.11
C ALA A 339 18.70 2.58 28.90
N TYR A 340 19.06 1.45 28.30
CA TYR A 340 19.92 0.44 28.92
C TYR A 340 21.34 0.94 29.19
N MET A 341 21.92 1.73 28.27
CA MET A 341 23.24 2.34 28.44
C MET A 341 23.24 3.44 29.51
N ALA A 342 22.19 4.26 29.58
CA ALA A 342 22.01 5.27 30.61
C ALA A 342 21.83 4.64 32.01
N PHE A 343 20.96 3.63 32.13
CA PHE A 343 20.74 2.88 33.37
C PHE A 343 22.04 2.24 33.90
N LYS A 344 22.88 1.71 33.00
CA LYS A 344 24.21 1.18 33.35
C LYS A 344 25.25 2.23 33.75
N ARG A 345 25.01 3.52 33.48
CA ARG A 345 25.93 4.62 33.78
C ARG A 345 25.57 5.34 35.07
N SER A 346 24.30 5.70 35.26
CA SER A 346 23.81 6.34 36.48
C SER A 346 22.30 6.16 36.62
N LEU A 347 21.88 5.57 37.75
CA LEU A 347 20.47 5.33 38.06
C LEU A 347 19.72 6.65 38.37
N LEU A 348 20.42 7.67 38.86
CA LEU A 348 19.88 9.02 39.07
C LEU A 348 19.72 9.79 37.74
N GLU A 349 20.69 9.74 36.82
CA GLU A 349 20.55 10.37 35.50
C GLU A 349 19.41 9.72 34.70
N PHE A 350 19.26 8.39 34.81
CA PHE A 350 18.14 7.65 34.25
C PHE A 350 16.80 8.13 34.82
N GLY A 351 16.68 8.24 36.15
CA GLY A 351 15.47 8.70 36.82
C GLY A 351 15.04 10.11 36.41
N VAL A 352 15.99 11.06 36.34
CA VAL A 352 15.72 12.44 35.91
C VAL A 352 15.26 12.49 34.45
N ARG A 353 15.91 11.73 33.54
CA ARG A 353 15.49 11.63 32.13
C ARG A 353 14.08 11.05 32.00
N CYS A 354 13.77 9.98 32.73
CA CYS A 354 12.42 9.41 32.77
C CYS A 354 11.36 10.41 33.29
N ALA A 355 11.67 11.20 34.32
CA ALA A 355 10.76 12.21 34.85
C ALA A 355 10.46 13.33 33.84
N VAL A 356 11.48 13.82 33.11
CA VAL A 356 11.30 14.82 32.05
C VAL A 356 10.47 14.27 30.89
N VAL A 357 10.74 13.04 30.44
CA VAL A 357 9.96 12.38 29.38
C VAL A 357 8.51 12.19 29.82
N ALA A 358 8.26 11.71 31.05
CA ALA A 358 6.92 11.54 31.59
C ALA A 358 6.16 12.87 31.72
N GLY A 359 6.84 13.96 32.07
CA GLY A 359 6.26 15.31 32.11
C GLY A 359 5.82 15.81 30.73
N ILE A 360 6.67 15.65 29.71
CA ILE A 360 6.35 16.05 28.32
C ILE A 360 5.17 15.22 27.77
N VAL A 361 5.20 13.90 27.95
CA VAL A 361 4.13 13.00 27.47
C VAL A 361 2.83 13.25 28.23
N GLY A 362 2.89 13.44 29.55
CA GLY A 362 1.72 13.76 30.37
C GLY A 362 1.08 15.10 30.00
N TYR A 363 1.90 16.12 29.69
CA TYR A 363 1.41 17.41 29.21
C TYR A 363 0.67 17.27 27.87
N VAL A 364 1.27 16.62 26.87
CA VAL A 364 0.64 16.43 25.55
C VAL A 364 -0.61 15.56 25.65
N ALA A 365 -0.61 14.51 26.47
CA ALA A 365 -1.79 13.68 26.71
C ALA A 365 -2.92 14.45 27.41
N PHE A 366 -2.61 15.38 28.31
CA PHE A 366 -3.60 16.25 28.96
C PHE A 366 -4.24 17.23 27.98
N GLU A 367 -3.44 17.83 27.08
CA GLU A 367 -3.91 18.81 26.09
C GLU A 367 -4.69 18.18 24.92
N ASN A 368 -4.46 16.90 24.60
CA ASN A 368 -5.14 16.18 23.50
C ASN A 368 -6.28 15.24 23.96
N GLN A 369 -6.43 14.96 25.26
CA GLN A 369 -7.45 14.09 25.87
C GLN A 369 -7.73 12.76 25.09
N PRO A 370 -6.70 11.94 24.78
CA PRO A 370 -6.86 10.75 23.94
C PRO A 370 -7.69 9.65 24.63
N ASP A 371 -8.52 8.95 23.85
CA ASP A 371 -9.50 8.00 24.35
C ASP A 371 -8.88 6.81 25.07
N LEU A 372 -9.22 6.65 26.35
CA LEU A 372 -8.70 5.61 27.26
C LEU A 372 -8.98 4.16 26.80
N LEU A 373 -9.84 3.97 25.79
CA LEU A 373 -10.19 2.68 25.20
C LEU A 373 -9.37 2.31 23.95
N PHE A 374 -8.50 3.20 23.44
CA PHE A 374 -7.67 2.98 22.24
C PHE A 374 -8.44 2.65 20.94
N LEU A 375 -9.74 2.97 20.89
CA LEU A 375 -10.59 2.68 19.71
C LEU A 375 -10.23 3.62 18.53
N ASP A 376 -10.12 4.92 18.80
CA ASP A 376 -9.78 5.92 17.79
C ASP A 376 -8.27 6.22 17.81
N TRP A 377 -7.54 5.51 16.94
CA TRP A 377 -6.08 5.58 16.84
C TRP A 377 -5.54 6.96 16.42
N GLU A 378 -6.37 7.82 15.80
CA GLU A 378 -5.99 9.17 15.38
C GLU A 378 -5.80 10.12 16.58
N SER A 379 -6.61 10.01 17.65
CA SER A 379 -6.47 10.87 18.85
C SER A 379 -5.17 10.57 19.63
N TRP A 380 -4.67 9.34 19.51
CA TRP A 380 -3.39 8.92 20.10
C TRP A 380 -2.15 9.36 19.31
N LEU A 381 -2.30 9.80 18.07
CA LEU A 381 -1.20 10.05 17.13
C LEU A 381 -0.28 11.22 17.58
N PRO A 382 -0.78 12.39 18.06
CA PRO A 382 0.08 13.45 18.59
C PRO A 382 0.86 12.99 19.84
N THR A 383 0.19 12.30 20.76
CA THR A 383 0.77 11.77 22.00
C THR A 383 1.85 10.73 21.72
N GLY A 384 1.64 9.86 20.73
CA GLY A 384 2.62 8.87 20.27
C GLY A 384 3.87 9.51 19.65
N ILE A 385 3.71 10.54 18.81
CA ILE A 385 4.84 11.31 18.26
C ILE A 385 5.61 12.03 19.37
N ALA A 386 4.91 12.68 20.30
CA ALA A 386 5.53 13.36 21.43
C ALA A 386 6.33 12.39 22.32
N ALA A 387 5.79 11.20 22.61
CA ALA A 387 6.49 10.17 23.36
C ALA A 387 7.73 9.63 22.61
N GLY A 388 7.61 9.39 21.30
CA GLY A 388 8.73 8.96 20.47
C GLY A 388 9.87 9.99 20.45
N LEU A 389 9.55 11.27 20.23
CA LEU A 389 10.53 12.36 20.23
C LEU A 389 11.14 12.61 21.61
N ALA A 390 10.33 12.62 22.68
CA ALA A 390 10.80 12.81 24.05
C ALA A 390 11.75 11.67 24.46
N MET A 391 11.42 10.41 24.16
CA MET A 391 12.33 9.28 24.42
C MET A 391 13.59 9.33 23.55
N LEU A 392 13.49 9.73 22.28
CA LEU A 392 14.65 9.88 21.40
C LEU A 392 15.63 10.91 21.96
N PHE A 393 15.21 12.17 22.14
CA PHE A 393 16.10 13.24 22.64
C PHE A 393 16.47 13.05 24.12
N GLY A 394 15.60 12.45 24.93
CA GLY A 394 15.84 12.16 26.35
C GLY A 394 16.88 11.07 26.60
N PHE A 395 17.04 10.09 25.70
CA PHE A 395 17.98 8.96 25.88
C PHE A 395 19.09 8.81 24.84
N PHE A 396 19.10 9.57 23.74
CA PHE A 396 20.25 9.59 22.85
C PHE A 396 21.46 10.31 23.50
N PRO A 397 22.69 9.82 23.32
CA PRO A 397 23.89 10.47 23.84
C PRO A 397 24.27 11.69 22.99
N GLY A 398 23.59 12.82 23.20
CA GLY A 398 24.00 14.11 22.67
C GLY A 398 25.41 14.47 23.15
N SER A 399 26.35 14.66 22.23
CA SER A 399 27.74 14.99 22.53
C SER A 399 27.90 16.47 22.92
N ALA A 400 27.40 16.83 24.09
CA ALA A 400 27.58 18.14 24.70
C ALA A 400 29.04 18.33 25.17
N SER A 401 29.94 18.61 24.23
CA SER A 401 31.33 18.98 24.52
C SER A 401 31.39 20.44 25.00
N THR A 402 31.42 20.65 26.31
CA THR A 402 31.63 21.96 26.94
C THR A 402 33.08 22.42 26.71
N SER A 403 33.37 23.04 25.56
CA SER A 403 34.70 23.56 25.22
C SER A 403 34.83 25.05 25.57
N SER A 404 35.68 25.34 26.55
CA SER A 404 35.93 26.70 27.04
C SER A 404 36.97 27.45 26.19
N GLY A 405 36.52 28.42 25.39
CA GLY A 405 37.31 29.55 24.86
C GLY A 405 38.36 29.25 23.77
N GLY A 406 38.40 30.07 22.71
CA GLY A 406 39.43 29.91 21.67
C GLY A 406 39.25 30.71 20.37
N ARG A 407 39.43 32.03 20.42
CA ARG A 407 39.90 32.94 19.35
C ARG A 407 39.78 32.50 17.86
N THR A 408 38.88 33.18 17.14
CA THR A 408 39.10 33.81 15.82
C THR A 408 40.03 33.16 14.77
N SER A 409 39.45 32.68 13.66
CA SER A 409 39.94 33.00 12.31
C SER A 409 38.86 32.84 11.23
N SER A 410 39.00 33.56 10.12
CA SER A 410 38.10 33.69 8.96
C SER A 410 38.05 32.46 8.04
N GLY A 411 36.94 32.21 7.31
CA GLY A 411 36.90 31.07 6.37
C GLY A 411 35.82 30.87 5.28
N GLY A 412 34.85 31.77 5.05
CA GLY A 412 33.96 31.72 3.86
C GLY A 412 33.00 30.52 3.72
N GLY A 413 32.23 30.46 2.61
CA GLY A 413 31.48 29.26 2.18
C GLY A 413 29.94 29.31 2.30
N SER A 414 29.31 30.03 1.36
CA SER A 414 27.86 30.04 1.07
C SER A 414 27.15 28.67 0.99
N SER A 415 25.87 28.61 1.37
CA SER A 415 24.91 27.67 0.78
C SER A 415 23.47 28.24 0.75
N SER A 416 22.67 27.74 -0.18
CA SER A 416 21.36 28.26 -0.60
C SER A 416 20.18 27.68 0.19
N SER A 417 19.11 28.46 0.30
CA SER A 417 17.79 27.99 0.75
C SER A 417 17.10 27.11 -0.29
N SER A 418 16.31 26.15 0.18
CA SER A 418 15.22 25.53 -0.57
C SER A 418 14.03 25.29 0.36
N SER A 419 12.84 25.68 -0.09
CA SER A 419 11.59 25.62 0.69
C SER A 419 10.72 24.45 0.28
N SER A 420 9.95 23.90 1.22
CA SER A 420 9.00 22.82 0.99
C SER A 420 7.71 23.31 0.34
N SER A 421 7.01 22.39 -0.34
CA SER A 421 5.62 22.55 -0.77
C SER A 421 4.80 21.34 -0.30
N SER A 422 3.70 21.61 0.38
CA SER A 422 2.74 20.61 0.84
C SER A 422 1.66 20.35 -0.21
N ARG A 423 1.03 19.16 -0.15
CA ARG A 423 -0.20 18.84 -0.87
C ARG A 423 -1.14 18.09 0.06
N SER A 424 -2.40 18.48 0.07
CA SER A 424 -3.50 17.84 0.78
C SER A 424 -4.18 16.78 -0.09
N SER A 425 -4.83 15.80 0.56
CA SER A 425 -5.60 14.74 -0.08
C SER A 425 -7.03 14.73 0.42
N SER A 426 -8.01 14.80 -0.48
CA SER A 426 -9.43 14.62 -0.19
C SER A 426 -9.86 13.15 -0.36
N GLY A 427 -10.89 12.72 0.37
CA GLY A 427 -11.44 11.38 0.29
C GLY A 427 -12.19 11.09 -1.02
N GLY A 428 -12.57 9.82 -1.23
CA GLY A 428 -13.27 9.36 -2.43
C GLY A 428 -14.59 8.62 -2.14
N SER A 429 -15.37 8.41 -3.20
CA SER A 429 -16.52 7.51 -3.26
C SER A 429 -16.11 6.19 -3.94
N SER A 430 -16.83 5.11 -3.65
CA SER A 430 -16.59 3.78 -4.21
C SER A 430 -17.48 3.53 -5.43
N SER A 431 -16.96 3.75 -6.64
CA SER A 431 -17.53 3.17 -7.87
C SER A 431 -16.91 1.80 -8.17
N GLY A 432 -17.55 1.07 -9.08
CA GLY A 432 -17.08 -0.23 -9.56
C GLY A 432 -15.88 -0.13 -10.51
N GLY A 433 -15.36 -1.30 -10.90
CA GLY A 433 -14.24 -1.43 -11.84
C GLY A 433 -14.45 -0.69 -13.18
N GLY A 434 -13.35 -0.29 -13.82
CA GLY A 434 -13.43 0.35 -15.12
C GLY A 434 -12.08 0.73 -15.72
N ALA A 435 -11.98 0.59 -17.04
CA ALA A 435 -10.74 0.81 -17.79
C ALA A 435 -10.78 2.10 -18.61
N SER A 436 -9.64 2.79 -18.75
CA SER A 436 -9.50 3.96 -19.62
C SER A 436 -8.34 3.81 -20.61
N GLY A 437 -8.43 4.54 -21.73
CA GLY A 437 -7.41 4.56 -22.77
C GLY A 437 -7.51 5.80 -23.67
N SER A 438 -6.57 5.92 -24.61
CA SER A 438 -6.49 7.00 -25.59
C SER A 438 -6.08 6.49 -26.98
N TRP A 439 -6.37 7.26 -28.03
CA TRP A 439 -6.22 6.83 -29.44
C TRP A 439 -5.31 7.72 -30.31
#